data_AF-A0A957Y5D7-F1
#
_entry.id   AF-A0A957Y5D7-F1
#
_cell.length_a   1.000
_cell.length_b   1.000
_cell.length_c   1.000
_cell.angle_alpha   90.00
_cell.angle_beta   90.00
_cell.angle_gamma   90.00
#
_symmetry.space_group_name_H-M   'P 1'
#
loop_
_entity.id
_entity.type
_entity.pdbx_description
1 polymer ?
#
loop_
_entity_poly.entity_id
_entity_poly.type
_entity_poly.pdbx_seq_one_letter_code
_entity_poly.pdbx_strand_id
1 'polypeptide(L)'
;GSTATAYARAVFEVLGADAVTVSPYLGLDAVAPFLAYSGKAVFVLCYTSNPSAAAIQEFGPAGRPLFEHVLQEAATWGGPDQIAFVVGATRPEALRQVRRLLGNGGNWILAPGIGAQGGDLAAALQAGLTAGGSGLIVPVSRSVIYADDPRAAARELRDSINRQRQAVRAAATPSTFPSASSASLILALHDAGCIQFGEFTLASGVQSPVYLDLRRMAGDPGLLRQAAAAYTRLLQPLQFDRLAAVPYAALTIGTAVALAAEKPLVYPRKEAKGHGTGQIVEGPFVRGETVAVIEDLVTSGGSVLRAIETLRSAGLTVKDVVVLIDREQGGPENLAEAGYRLHAAMTMTLVVETLTTAGRLSSEQSAALKTYLTQSKE
;
A
#
# COMPACT_ATOMS: atom_id res chain seq x y z
N GLY A 1 0.95 21.91 -35.08
CA GLY A 1 0.58 22.74 -36.26
C GLY A 1 -0.12 24.05 -35.89
N SER A 2 -0.25 25.00 -36.82
CA SER A 2 -0.84 26.35 -36.57
C SER A 2 -2.30 26.29 -36.10
N THR A 3 -3.13 25.43 -36.71
CA THR A 3 -4.54 25.25 -36.31
C THR A 3 -4.67 24.70 -34.88
N ALA A 4 -3.90 23.67 -34.53
CA ALA A 4 -3.91 23.09 -33.19
C ALA A 4 -3.43 24.09 -32.12
N THR A 5 -2.49 24.98 -32.47
CA THR A 5 -2.05 26.06 -31.57
C THR A 5 -3.18 27.05 -31.28
N ALA A 6 -3.97 27.41 -32.29
CA ALA A 6 -5.14 28.27 -32.09
C ALA A 6 -6.19 27.61 -31.20
N TYR A 7 -6.44 26.30 -31.35
CA TYR A 7 -7.34 25.56 -30.46
C TYR A 7 -6.81 25.46 -29.02
N ALA A 8 -5.52 25.16 -28.83
CA ALA A 8 -4.92 25.09 -27.50
C ALA A 8 -5.05 26.43 -26.77
N ARG A 9 -4.76 27.54 -27.48
CA ARG A 9 -4.96 28.90 -26.97
C ARG A 9 -6.41 29.16 -26.57
N ALA A 10 -7.36 28.85 -27.45
CA ALA A 10 -8.78 29.06 -27.17
C ALA A 10 -9.24 28.28 -25.93
N VAL A 11 -8.79 27.03 -25.77
CA VAL A 11 -9.21 26.19 -24.64
C VAL A 11 -8.57 26.61 -23.33
N PHE A 12 -7.26 26.86 -23.31
CA PHE A 12 -6.53 27.07 -22.05
C PHE A 12 -6.40 28.54 -21.64
N GLU A 13 -6.29 29.48 -22.59
CA GLU A 13 -6.19 30.91 -22.26
C GLU A 13 -7.55 31.60 -22.24
N VAL A 14 -8.38 31.34 -23.25
CA VAL A 14 -9.65 32.07 -23.41
C VAL A 14 -10.75 31.47 -22.55
N LEU A 15 -10.97 30.16 -22.65
CA LEU A 15 -11.97 29.46 -21.84
C LEU A 15 -11.46 29.15 -20.42
N GLY A 16 -10.15 29.18 -20.20
CA GLY A 16 -9.53 28.91 -18.91
C GLY A 16 -9.65 27.45 -18.46
N ALA A 17 -9.88 26.50 -19.36
CA ALA A 17 -10.02 25.09 -19.00
C ALA A 17 -8.69 24.51 -18.47
N ASP A 18 -8.77 23.48 -17.62
CA ASP A 18 -7.59 22.78 -17.09
C ASP A 18 -7.20 21.55 -17.92
N ALA A 19 -8.14 21.05 -18.72
CA ALA A 19 -7.90 19.91 -19.58
C ALA A 19 -8.75 19.91 -20.84
N VAL A 20 -8.33 19.12 -21.83
CA VAL A 20 -9.01 18.99 -23.12
C VAL A 20 -8.99 17.54 -23.61
N THR A 21 -10.06 17.11 -24.29
CA THR A 21 -10.09 15.82 -24.99
C THR A 21 -9.65 15.97 -26.43
N VAL A 22 -8.77 15.10 -26.93
CA VAL A 22 -8.23 15.17 -28.30
C VAL A 22 -8.27 13.81 -29.01
N SER A 23 -8.38 13.85 -30.34
CA SER A 23 -8.24 12.65 -31.17
C SER A 23 -6.75 12.31 -31.39
N PRO A 24 -6.33 11.05 -31.26
CA PRO A 24 -4.96 10.62 -31.54
C PRO A 24 -4.65 10.51 -33.03
N TYR A 25 -5.67 10.58 -33.90
CA TYR A 25 -5.59 10.12 -35.29
C TYR A 25 -4.52 10.84 -36.14
N LEU A 26 -4.28 12.12 -35.84
CA LEU A 26 -3.30 12.94 -36.57
C LEU A 26 -1.88 12.86 -35.96
N GLY A 27 -1.67 12.04 -34.92
CA GLY A 27 -0.38 11.86 -34.26
C GLY A 27 0.04 13.04 -33.37
N LEU A 28 1.28 12.92 -32.86
CA LEU A 28 1.86 13.85 -31.88
C LEU A 28 1.86 15.31 -32.37
N ASP A 29 2.13 15.57 -33.64
CA ASP A 29 2.24 16.95 -34.17
C ASP A 29 0.95 17.78 -34.03
N ALA A 30 -0.19 17.10 -33.97
CA ALA A 30 -1.50 17.71 -33.73
C ALA A 30 -1.79 17.91 -32.22
N VAL A 31 -1.15 17.13 -31.36
CA VAL A 31 -1.37 17.12 -29.90
C VAL A 31 -0.34 17.97 -29.15
N ALA A 32 0.91 18.04 -29.65
CA ALA A 32 2.02 18.76 -29.05
C ALA A 32 1.70 20.22 -28.65
N PRO A 33 0.92 21.02 -29.42
CA PRO A 33 0.55 22.36 -29.00
C PRO A 33 -0.25 22.42 -27.71
N PHE A 34 -1.04 21.39 -27.39
CA PHE A 34 -1.76 21.30 -26.13
C PHE A 34 -0.83 20.92 -24.97
N LEU A 35 0.16 20.05 -25.23
CA LEU A 35 1.13 19.59 -24.23
C LEU A 35 2.17 20.65 -23.84
N ALA A 36 2.32 21.69 -24.68
CA ALA A 36 3.19 22.83 -24.38
C ALA A 36 2.70 23.67 -23.17
N TYR A 37 1.45 23.52 -22.75
CA TYR A 37 0.88 24.24 -21.61
C TYR A 37 1.17 23.48 -20.30
N SER A 38 2.10 24.01 -19.50
CA SER A 38 2.41 23.46 -18.18
C SER A 38 1.20 23.54 -17.25
N GLY A 39 0.98 22.48 -16.46
CA GLY A 39 -0.15 22.38 -15.54
C GLY A 39 -1.51 22.10 -16.19
N LYS A 40 -1.55 21.87 -17.52
CA LYS A 40 -2.75 21.45 -18.25
C LYS A 40 -2.67 19.98 -18.65
N ALA A 41 -3.83 19.34 -18.77
CA ALA A 41 -3.93 17.91 -19.10
C ALA A 41 -4.63 17.66 -20.45
N VAL A 42 -4.25 16.57 -21.10
CA VAL A 42 -4.81 16.14 -22.38
C VAL A 42 -5.35 14.73 -22.24
N PHE A 43 -6.64 14.55 -22.51
CA PHE A 43 -7.33 13.28 -22.52
C PHE A 43 -7.40 12.74 -23.96
N VAL A 44 -6.54 11.79 -24.29
CA VAL A 44 -6.48 11.18 -25.62
C VAL A 44 -7.59 10.15 -25.77
N LEU A 45 -8.37 10.23 -26.85
CA LEU A 45 -9.39 9.23 -27.16
C LEU A 45 -8.73 7.86 -27.41
N CYS A 46 -9.05 6.87 -26.58
CA CYS A 46 -8.46 5.53 -26.65
C CYS A 46 -9.49 4.49 -27.09
N TYR A 47 -10.44 4.15 -26.21
CA TYR A 47 -11.56 3.26 -26.53
C TYR A 47 -12.88 3.95 -26.17
N THR A 48 -13.71 4.35 -27.13
CA THR A 48 -14.88 5.20 -26.86
C THR A 48 -16.14 4.38 -26.51
N SER A 49 -17.11 4.98 -25.81
CA SER A 49 -18.27 4.26 -25.26
C SER A 49 -19.38 3.92 -26.25
N ASN A 50 -19.31 4.44 -27.48
CA ASN A 50 -20.33 4.26 -28.51
C ASN A 50 -20.31 2.84 -29.14
N PRO A 51 -21.46 2.30 -29.58
CA PRO A 51 -21.53 0.93 -30.12
C PRO A 51 -20.62 0.66 -31.33
N SER A 52 -20.41 1.68 -32.19
CA SER A 52 -19.58 1.57 -33.40
C SER A 52 -18.07 1.64 -33.14
N ALA A 53 -17.63 1.84 -31.90
CA ALA A 53 -16.22 1.94 -31.54
C ALA A 53 -15.41 0.70 -31.96
N ALA A 54 -15.94 -0.49 -31.72
CA ALA A 54 -15.28 -1.77 -31.98
C ALA A 54 -14.84 -1.94 -33.45
N ALA A 55 -15.64 -1.45 -34.40
CA ALA A 55 -15.37 -1.59 -35.84
C ALA A 55 -14.03 -0.96 -36.28
N ILE A 56 -13.54 0.03 -35.54
CA ILE A 56 -12.27 0.72 -35.82
C ILE A 56 -11.23 0.44 -34.75
N GLN A 57 -11.63 0.51 -33.47
CA GLN A 57 -10.69 0.50 -32.36
C GLN A 57 -10.19 -0.90 -32.01
N GLU A 58 -10.93 -1.95 -32.39
CA GLU A 58 -10.50 -3.35 -32.24
C GLU A 58 -9.80 -3.89 -33.50
N PHE A 59 -9.77 -3.12 -34.58
CA PHE A 59 -9.11 -3.51 -35.81
C PHE A 59 -7.58 -3.42 -35.68
N GLY A 60 -6.86 -4.49 -36.00
CA GLY A 60 -5.40 -4.45 -36.09
C GLY A 60 -4.76 -5.80 -36.42
N PRO A 61 -3.52 -5.80 -36.93
CA PRO A 61 -2.82 -7.01 -37.35
C PRO A 61 -2.46 -7.90 -36.15
N ALA A 62 -2.39 -9.22 -36.40
CA ALA A 62 -2.00 -10.23 -35.41
C ALA A 62 -2.82 -10.21 -34.10
N GLY A 63 -4.08 -9.79 -34.16
CA GLY A 63 -4.98 -9.76 -33.01
C GLY A 63 -4.69 -8.65 -32.00
N ARG A 64 -3.89 -7.64 -32.37
CA ARG A 64 -3.60 -6.47 -31.53
C ARG A 64 -4.54 -5.31 -31.87
N PRO A 65 -5.46 -4.92 -30.97
CA PRO A 65 -6.39 -3.81 -31.21
C PRO A 65 -5.70 -2.46 -31.45
N LEU A 66 -6.24 -1.64 -32.35
CA LEU A 66 -5.76 -0.27 -32.60
C LEU A 66 -5.71 0.57 -31.32
N PHE A 67 -6.70 0.45 -30.42
CA PHE A 67 -6.70 1.25 -29.19
C PHE A 67 -5.47 0.94 -28.29
N GLU A 68 -4.96 -0.29 -28.31
CA GLU A 68 -3.74 -0.62 -27.56
C GLU A 68 -2.50 0.02 -28.17
N HIS A 69 -2.46 0.14 -29.50
CA HIS A 69 -1.39 0.84 -30.19
C HIS A 69 -1.44 2.33 -29.87
N VAL A 70 -2.62 2.94 -29.95
CA VAL A 70 -2.85 4.34 -29.55
C VAL A 70 -2.41 4.58 -28.10
N LEU A 71 -2.80 3.68 -27.18
CA LEU A 71 -2.44 3.80 -25.77
C LEU A 71 -0.91 3.82 -25.57
N GLN A 72 -0.20 2.86 -26.18
CA GLN A 72 1.25 2.75 -26.05
C GLN A 72 1.98 3.95 -26.66
N GLU A 73 1.54 4.38 -27.84
CA GLU A 73 2.13 5.52 -28.54
C GLU A 73 1.91 6.82 -27.75
N ALA A 74 0.65 7.11 -27.39
CA ALA A 74 0.29 8.35 -26.72
C ALA A 74 0.81 8.46 -25.29
N ALA A 75 1.07 7.32 -24.61
CA ALA A 75 1.75 7.32 -23.32
C ALA A 75 3.19 7.86 -23.38
N THR A 76 3.82 7.90 -24.57
CA THR A 76 5.17 8.46 -24.76
C THR A 76 5.17 9.97 -25.03
N TRP A 77 4.01 10.56 -25.31
CA TRP A 77 3.92 11.96 -25.75
C TRP A 77 4.13 12.97 -24.62
N GLY A 78 3.96 12.56 -23.36
CA GLY A 78 4.13 13.40 -22.19
C GLY A 78 4.12 12.62 -20.88
N GLY A 79 4.34 13.32 -19.77
CA GLY A 79 4.32 12.72 -18.44
C GLY A 79 2.92 12.31 -17.97
N PRO A 80 2.83 11.48 -16.90
CA PRO A 80 1.56 10.97 -16.40
C PRO A 80 0.63 12.03 -15.82
N ASP A 81 1.18 13.19 -15.44
CA ASP A 81 0.42 14.35 -14.97
C ASP A 81 -0.19 15.17 -16.12
N GLN A 82 0.25 14.95 -17.37
CA GLN A 82 -0.23 15.68 -18.56
C GLN A 82 -1.04 14.80 -19.51
N ILE A 83 -0.75 13.50 -19.61
CA ILE A 83 -1.47 12.58 -20.49
C ILE A 83 -2.45 11.70 -19.71
N ALA A 84 -3.70 11.73 -20.14
CA ALA A 84 -4.78 10.88 -19.67
C ALA A 84 -5.52 10.26 -20.86
N PHE A 85 -6.38 9.28 -20.60
CA PHE A 85 -7.05 8.51 -21.66
C PHE A 85 -8.55 8.50 -21.51
N VAL A 86 -9.29 8.56 -22.61
CA VAL A 86 -10.74 8.37 -22.61
C VAL A 86 -11.05 6.91 -22.94
N VAL A 87 -11.70 6.22 -22.00
CA VAL A 87 -12.07 4.80 -22.12
C VAL A 87 -13.51 4.58 -21.66
N GLY A 88 -14.39 4.12 -22.53
CA GLY A 88 -15.82 4.01 -22.25
C GLY A 88 -16.16 3.05 -21.10
N ALA A 89 -16.98 3.51 -20.15
CA ALA A 89 -17.45 2.72 -19.01
C ALA A 89 -18.44 1.60 -19.39
N THR A 90 -18.96 1.61 -20.63
CA THR A 90 -19.81 0.54 -21.18
C THR A 90 -19.04 -0.74 -21.50
N ARG A 91 -17.70 -0.71 -21.42
CA ARG A 91 -16.81 -1.85 -21.71
C ARG A 91 -15.79 -2.08 -20.58
N PRO A 92 -16.18 -2.72 -19.47
CA PRO A 92 -15.25 -3.01 -18.37
C PRO A 92 -14.01 -3.81 -18.77
N GLU A 93 -14.10 -4.68 -19.78
CA GLU A 93 -12.94 -5.44 -20.27
C GLU A 93 -11.87 -4.54 -20.89
N ALA A 94 -12.28 -3.58 -21.73
CA ALA A 94 -11.38 -2.59 -22.31
C ALA A 94 -10.74 -1.71 -21.22
N LEU A 95 -11.51 -1.29 -20.22
CA LEU A 95 -10.98 -0.57 -19.05
C LEU A 95 -9.89 -1.36 -18.32
N ARG A 96 -10.14 -2.65 -18.05
CA ARG A 96 -9.18 -3.53 -17.38
C ARG A 96 -7.91 -3.72 -18.20
N GLN A 97 -8.07 -3.88 -19.51
CA GLN A 97 -6.96 -4.04 -20.45
C GLN A 97 -6.10 -2.78 -20.53
N VAL A 98 -6.73 -1.59 -20.67
CA VAL A 98 -6.04 -0.30 -20.65
C VAL A 98 -5.33 -0.09 -19.31
N ARG A 99 -6.00 -0.34 -18.17
CA ARG A 99 -5.39 -0.20 -16.85
C ARG A 99 -4.16 -1.11 -16.69
N ARG A 100 -4.25 -2.36 -17.16
CA ARG A 100 -3.12 -3.30 -17.14
C ARG A 100 -1.94 -2.80 -17.98
N LEU A 101 -2.20 -2.25 -19.17
CA LEU A 101 -1.16 -1.74 -20.07
C LEU A 101 -0.51 -0.44 -19.54
N LEU A 102 -1.26 0.41 -18.84
CA LEU A 102 -0.72 1.59 -18.17
C LEU A 102 0.10 1.23 -16.91
N GLY A 103 -0.09 0.04 -16.35
CA GLY A 103 0.61 -0.43 -15.15
C GLY A 103 0.46 0.53 -13.97
N ASN A 104 1.57 0.77 -13.26
CA ASN A 104 1.66 1.74 -12.17
C ASN A 104 1.88 3.19 -12.66
N GLY A 105 1.73 3.45 -13.97
CA GLY A 105 2.09 4.69 -14.63
C GLY A 105 1.32 5.95 -14.23
N GLY A 106 0.44 5.91 -13.22
CA GLY A 106 -0.22 7.11 -12.68
C GLY A 106 -1.24 7.81 -13.60
N ASN A 107 -1.29 7.49 -14.90
CA ASN A 107 -2.20 8.13 -15.85
C ASN A 107 -3.67 7.97 -15.45
N TRP A 108 -4.41 9.06 -15.60
CA TRP A 108 -5.85 9.10 -15.36
C TRP A 108 -6.64 8.57 -16.56
N ILE A 109 -7.79 7.97 -16.26
CA ILE A 109 -8.76 7.53 -17.26
C ILE A 109 -10.06 8.32 -17.06
N LEU A 110 -10.54 8.97 -18.11
CA LEU A 110 -11.89 9.52 -18.19
C LEU A 110 -12.83 8.46 -18.76
N ALA A 111 -13.83 8.05 -17.97
CA ALA A 111 -14.68 6.90 -18.24
C ALA A 111 -16.16 7.26 -18.46
N PRO A 112 -16.52 7.84 -19.63
CA PRO A 112 -17.91 8.18 -19.94
C PRO A 112 -18.74 6.93 -20.21
N GLY A 113 -20.05 7.01 -19.94
CA GLY A 113 -21.01 5.97 -20.31
C GLY A 113 -21.82 5.37 -19.17
N ILE A 114 -21.64 5.85 -17.94
CA ILE A 114 -22.51 5.51 -16.81
C ILE A 114 -23.85 6.25 -16.91
N GLY A 115 -24.95 5.57 -16.61
CA GLY A 115 -26.31 6.12 -16.67
C GLY A 115 -26.97 5.93 -18.04
N ALA A 116 -27.15 7.01 -18.81
CA ALA A 116 -27.96 7.00 -20.04
C ALA A 116 -27.45 6.04 -21.15
N GLN A 117 -26.18 5.65 -21.11
CA GLN A 117 -25.59 4.69 -22.05
C GLN A 117 -25.52 3.26 -21.48
N GLY A 118 -26.07 3.04 -20.27
CA GLY A 118 -26.23 1.71 -19.67
C GLY A 118 -24.97 1.10 -19.07
N GLY A 119 -23.89 1.87 -18.87
CA GLY A 119 -22.69 1.37 -18.20
C GLY A 119 -22.93 1.02 -16.73
N ASP A 120 -22.39 -0.11 -16.30
CA ASP A 120 -22.37 -0.55 -14.90
C ASP A 120 -21.25 0.17 -14.14
N LEU A 121 -21.65 1.00 -13.17
CA LEU A 121 -20.73 1.77 -12.35
C LEU A 121 -19.77 0.89 -11.54
N ALA A 122 -20.26 -0.20 -10.94
CA ALA A 122 -19.44 -1.07 -10.11
C ALA A 122 -18.41 -1.82 -10.96
N ALA A 123 -18.84 -2.39 -12.08
CA ALA A 123 -17.95 -3.09 -13.00
C ALA A 123 -16.89 -2.15 -13.60
N ALA A 124 -17.27 -0.93 -13.99
CA ALA A 124 -16.34 0.07 -14.51
C ALA A 124 -15.31 0.53 -13.46
N LEU A 125 -15.73 0.74 -12.21
CA LEU A 125 -14.83 1.09 -11.11
C LEU A 125 -13.85 -0.06 -10.81
N GLN A 126 -14.34 -1.29 -10.73
CA GLN A 126 -13.50 -2.46 -10.46
C GLN A 126 -12.48 -2.70 -11.58
N ALA A 127 -12.84 -2.43 -12.83
CA ALA A 127 -11.94 -2.59 -13.97
C ALA A 127 -10.95 -1.42 -14.15
N GLY A 128 -11.38 -0.20 -13.85
CA GLY A 128 -10.66 1.03 -14.22
C GLY A 128 -9.87 1.68 -13.09
N LEU A 129 -10.17 1.42 -11.82
CA LEU A 129 -9.44 1.99 -10.68
C LEU A 129 -8.03 1.37 -10.55
N THR A 130 -7.09 2.16 -10.02
CA THR A 130 -5.80 1.65 -9.55
C THR A 130 -5.95 0.85 -8.25
N ALA A 131 -4.91 0.12 -7.86
CA ALA A 131 -4.88 -0.59 -6.57
C ALA A 131 -5.14 0.35 -5.37
N GLY A 132 -4.60 1.57 -5.43
CA GLY A 132 -4.88 2.65 -4.46
C GLY A 132 -6.29 3.25 -4.56
N GLY A 133 -7.22 2.66 -5.34
CA GLY A 133 -8.59 3.12 -5.52
C GLY A 133 -8.68 4.54 -6.10
N SER A 134 -7.82 4.90 -7.04
CA SER A 134 -7.80 6.21 -7.71
C SER A 134 -7.65 6.05 -9.24
N GLY A 135 -7.38 7.15 -9.96
CA GLY A 135 -6.98 7.12 -11.37
C GLY A 135 -8.12 6.99 -12.38
N LEU A 136 -9.38 7.09 -11.94
CA LEU A 136 -10.56 7.03 -12.79
C LEU A 136 -11.48 8.23 -12.51
N ILE A 137 -11.89 8.94 -13.57
CA ILE A 137 -12.89 10.01 -13.56
C ILE A 137 -14.14 9.47 -14.24
N VAL A 138 -15.27 9.46 -13.55
CA VAL A 138 -16.55 8.97 -14.08
C VAL A 138 -17.48 10.16 -14.32
N PRO A 139 -17.54 10.72 -15.54
CA PRO A 139 -18.43 11.83 -15.84
C PRO A 139 -19.88 11.34 -15.90
N VAL A 140 -20.74 11.95 -15.08
CA VAL A 140 -22.17 11.67 -15.04
C VAL A 140 -22.92 12.99 -15.19
N SER A 141 -23.66 13.15 -16.29
CA SER A 141 -24.36 14.41 -16.61
C SER A 141 -25.87 14.27 -16.47
N ARG A 142 -26.52 13.50 -17.35
CA ARG A 142 -27.99 13.47 -17.48
C ARG A 142 -28.73 13.01 -16.21
N SER A 143 -28.23 12.00 -15.51
CA SER A 143 -28.86 11.50 -14.27
C SER A 143 -28.69 12.44 -13.08
N VAL A 144 -27.87 13.48 -13.19
CA VAL A 144 -27.71 14.51 -12.15
C VAL A 144 -28.51 15.75 -12.52
N ILE A 145 -28.34 16.28 -13.75
CA ILE A 145 -28.98 17.54 -14.16
C ILE A 145 -30.51 17.43 -14.30
N TYR A 146 -31.04 16.23 -14.54
CA TYR A 146 -32.48 15.99 -14.68
C TYR A 146 -33.10 15.30 -13.46
N ALA A 147 -32.35 15.16 -12.35
CA ALA A 147 -32.91 14.67 -11.09
C ALA A 147 -33.74 15.77 -10.41
N ASP A 148 -34.75 15.37 -9.62
CA ASP A 148 -35.57 16.30 -8.84
C ASP A 148 -34.71 17.10 -7.85
N ASP A 149 -33.69 16.47 -7.26
CA ASP A 149 -32.64 17.12 -6.47
C ASP A 149 -31.25 16.73 -7.02
N PRO A 150 -30.64 17.58 -7.88
CA PRO A 150 -29.31 17.34 -8.43
C PRO A 150 -28.21 17.24 -7.35
N ARG A 151 -28.36 17.93 -6.21
CA ARG A 151 -27.37 17.89 -5.13
C ARG A 151 -27.41 16.54 -4.42
N ALA A 152 -28.60 16.01 -4.15
CA ALA A 152 -28.77 14.69 -3.57
C ALA A 152 -28.23 13.60 -4.52
N ALA A 153 -28.59 13.65 -5.80
CA ALA A 153 -28.12 12.71 -6.81
C ALA A 153 -26.59 12.69 -6.94
N ALA A 154 -25.94 13.86 -6.92
CA ALA A 154 -24.49 13.95 -6.95
C ALA A 154 -23.82 13.38 -5.68
N ARG A 155 -24.40 13.60 -4.49
CA ARG A 155 -23.89 13.05 -3.23
C ARG A 155 -23.99 11.53 -3.21
N GLU A 156 -25.12 10.98 -3.63
CA GLU A 156 -25.32 9.54 -3.70
C GLU A 156 -24.31 8.85 -4.63
N LEU A 157 -24.10 9.42 -5.83
CA LEU A 157 -23.09 8.92 -6.77
C LEU A 157 -21.68 8.96 -6.17
N ARG A 158 -21.29 10.09 -5.56
CA ARG A 158 -20.00 10.23 -4.87
C ARG A 158 -19.82 9.17 -3.79
N ASP A 159 -20.83 8.96 -2.95
CA ASP A 159 -20.76 8.03 -1.82
C ASP A 159 -20.73 6.58 -2.31
N SER A 160 -21.47 6.25 -3.36
CA SER A 160 -21.40 4.96 -4.04
C SER A 160 -20.01 4.68 -4.62
N ILE A 161 -19.43 5.65 -5.34
CA ILE A 161 -18.06 5.55 -5.87
C ILE A 161 -17.07 5.36 -4.72
N ASN A 162 -17.18 6.12 -3.64
CA ASN A 162 -16.26 6.04 -2.50
C ASN A 162 -16.34 4.69 -1.76
N ARG A 163 -17.54 4.12 -1.60
CA ARG A 163 -17.69 2.75 -1.07
C ARG A 163 -16.96 1.73 -1.93
N GLN A 164 -17.12 1.81 -3.25
CA GLN A 164 -16.42 0.89 -4.15
C GLN A 164 -14.90 1.11 -4.19
N ARG A 165 -14.44 2.37 -4.08
CA ARG A 165 -13.01 2.66 -3.94
C ARG A 165 -12.43 2.04 -2.68
N GLN A 166 -13.17 2.04 -1.57
CA GLN A 166 -12.74 1.36 -0.34
C GLN A 166 -12.69 -0.16 -0.53
N ALA A 167 -13.67 -0.76 -1.21
CA ALA A 167 -13.67 -2.19 -1.52
C ALA A 167 -12.49 -2.57 -2.43
N VAL A 168 -12.22 -1.79 -3.48
CA VAL A 168 -11.06 -1.99 -4.36
C VAL A 168 -9.76 -1.81 -3.58
N ARG A 169 -9.63 -0.79 -2.71
CA ARG A 169 -8.45 -0.65 -1.85
C ARG A 169 -8.29 -1.82 -0.90
N ALA A 170 -9.37 -2.36 -0.35
CA ALA A 170 -9.31 -3.52 0.52
C ALA A 170 -8.90 -4.79 -0.24
N ALA A 171 -9.43 -4.97 -1.47
CA ALA A 171 -9.13 -6.11 -2.33
C ALA A 171 -7.76 -6.01 -3.04
N ALA A 172 -7.31 -4.80 -3.30
CA ALA A 172 -6.05 -4.45 -3.95
C ALA A 172 -5.02 -3.93 -2.97
N THR A 173 -5.29 -3.96 -1.65
CA THR A 173 -4.22 -4.04 -0.64
C THR A 173 -3.53 -5.34 -0.99
N PRO A 174 -2.41 -5.29 -1.70
CA PRO A 174 -1.71 -6.51 -1.94
C PRO A 174 -1.13 -6.81 -0.56
N SER A 175 -1.61 -7.88 0.08
CA SER A 175 -0.61 -8.74 0.68
C SER A 175 0.23 -9.19 -0.52
N THR A 176 1.23 -8.41 -0.93
CA THR A 176 2.24 -8.76 -1.97
C THR A 176 2.93 -10.07 -1.62
N PHE A 177 2.68 -10.53 -0.40
CA PHE A 177 3.14 -11.75 0.20
C PHE A 177 1.95 -12.68 0.42
N PRO A 178 2.07 -13.97 0.07
CA PRO A 178 1.05 -14.94 0.41
C PRO A 178 0.68 -14.81 1.90
N SER A 179 -0.61 -14.78 2.20
CA SER A 179 -1.09 -14.87 3.58
C SER A 179 -0.75 -16.25 4.12
N ALA A 180 0.48 -16.42 4.60
CA ALA A 180 0.84 -17.52 5.49
C ALA A 180 -0.09 -17.45 6.72
N SER A 181 -0.64 -18.59 7.10
CA SER A 181 -1.29 -18.69 8.42
C SER A 181 -0.22 -18.43 9.48
N SER A 182 -0.63 -17.96 10.66
CA SER A 182 0.31 -17.81 11.77
C SER A 182 1.08 -19.11 12.02
N ALA A 183 0.42 -20.26 11.87
CA ALA A 183 1.04 -21.58 11.99
C ALA A 183 2.17 -21.83 10.98
N SER A 184 1.96 -21.55 9.68
CA SER A 184 3.00 -21.80 8.67
C SER A 184 4.21 -20.88 8.84
N LEU A 185 3.99 -19.62 9.26
CA LEU A 185 5.08 -18.69 9.56
C LEU A 185 5.87 -19.14 10.80
N ILE A 186 5.20 -19.60 11.85
CA ILE A 186 5.87 -20.15 13.05
C ILE A 186 6.78 -21.33 12.68
N LEU A 187 6.28 -22.26 11.86
CA LEU A 187 7.06 -23.40 11.39
C LEU A 187 8.27 -22.97 10.56
N ALA A 188 8.08 -22.01 9.64
CA ALA A 188 9.17 -21.48 8.83
C ALA A 188 10.22 -20.74 9.67
N LEU A 189 9.81 -19.97 10.68
CA LEU A 189 10.71 -19.30 11.62
C LEU A 189 11.55 -20.32 12.41
N HIS A 190 10.93 -21.40 12.89
CA HIS A 190 11.62 -22.49 13.57
C HIS A 190 12.61 -23.21 12.64
N ASP A 191 12.17 -23.62 11.46
CA ASP A 191 12.99 -24.37 10.50
C ASP A 191 14.16 -23.53 9.94
N ALA A 192 14.02 -22.20 9.88
CA ALA A 192 15.11 -21.27 9.57
C ALA A 192 16.07 -20.98 10.76
N GLY A 193 15.80 -21.56 11.92
CA GLY A 193 16.56 -21.36 13.15
C GLY A 193 16.37 -19.97 13.77
N CYS A 194 15.31 -19.26 13.43
CA CYS A 194 14.95 -17.99 14.07
C CYS A 194 14.35 -18.21 15.47
N ILE A 195 13.73 -19.37 15.71
CA ILE A 195 13.20 -19.80 17.01
C ILE A 195 13.90 -21.12 17.36
N GLN A 196 14.67 -21.13 18.44
CA GLN A 196 15.45 -22.28 18.87
C GLN A 196 15.12 -22.65 20.32
N PHE A 197 15.13 -23.94 20.62
CA PHE A 197 14.85 -24.48 21.95
C PHE A 197 16.04 -25.28 22.46
N GLY A 198 16.33 -25.15 23.75
CA GLY A 198 17.54 -25.65 24.39
C GLY A 198 17.93 -24.78 25.57
N GLU A 199 19.12 -25.00 26.12
CA GLU A 199 19.63 -24.19 27.23
C GLU A 199 20.45 -23.02 26.70
N PHE A 200 19.93 -21.80 26.87
CA PHE A 200 20.59 -20.58 26.41
C PHE A 200 20.82 -19.61 27.56
N THR A 201 22.02 -19.05 27.64
CA THR A 201 22.30 -17.94 28.55
C THR A 201 22.06 -16.62 27.84
N LEU A 202 21.08 -15.84 28.31
CA LEU A 202 20.77 -14.51 27.77
C LEU A 202 21.85 -13.49 28.15
N ALA A 203 21.85 -12.33 27.49
CA ALA A 203 22.76 -11.22 27.83
C ALA A 203 22.60 -10.72 29.28
N SER A 204 21.47 -11.01 29.93
CA SER A 204 21.21 -10.75 31.34
C SER A 204 21.85 -11.78 32.30
N GLY A 205 22.45 -12.85 31.77
CA GLY A 205 22.95 -14.00 32.55
C GLY A 205 21.87 -15.02 32.93
N VAL A 206 20.58 -14.73 32.64
CA VAL A 206 19.45 -15.62 32.93
C VAL A 206 19.43 -16.79 31.93
N GLN A 207 19.21 -18.00 32.44
CA GLN A 207 18.97 -19.17 31.60
C GLN A 207 17.58 -19.10 30.97
N SER A 208 17.50 -19.36 29.67
CA SER A 208 16.28 -19.36 28.89
C SER A 208 16.17 -20.66 28.11
N PRO A 209 15.03 -21.37 28.20
CA PRO A 209 14.76 -22.58 27.42
C PRO A 209 14.51 -22.30 25.93
N VAL A 210 14.44 -21.02 25.56
CA VAL A 210 14.16 -20.55 24.20
C VAL A 210 15.05 -19.37 23.82
N TYR A 211 15.56 -19.38 22.59
CA TYR A 211 16.29 -18.27 22.00
C TYR A 211 15.61 -17.85 20.69
N LEU A 212 15.39 -16.54 20.55
CA LEU A 212 14.79 -15.94 19.36
C LEU A 212 15.79 -15.00 18.71
N ASP A 213 16.09 -15.25 17.44
CA ASP A 213 17.01 -14.43 16.64
C ASP A 213 16.41 -14.11 15.27
N LEU A 214 15.52 -13.12 15.24
CA LEU A 214 14.82 -12.70 14.02
C LEU A 214 15.74 -11.96 13.03
N ARG A 215 16.98 -11.60 13.42
CA ARG A 215 17.98 -11.06 12.49
C ARG A 215 18.32 -12.04 11.37
N ARG A 216 18.20 -13.34 11.63
CA ARG A 216 18.44 -14.41 10.65
C ARG A 216 17.50 -14.32 9.44
N MET A 217 16.32 -13.73 9.61
CA MET A 217 15.38 -13.50 8.51
C MET A 217 15.97 -12.65 7.38
N ALA A 218 16.99 -11.83 7.65
CA ALA A 218 17.67 -11.05 6.61
C ALA A 218 18.24 -11.93 5.48
N GLY A 219 18.58 -13.19 5.77
CA GLY A 219 19.06 -14.16 4.79
C GLY A 219 17.97 -14.92 4.02
N ASP A 220 16.69 -14.76 4.39
CA ASP A 220 15.57 -15.46 3.76
C ASP A 220 14.49 -14.46 3.30
N PRO A 221 14.52 -14.05 2.01
CA PRO A 221 13.50 -13.19 1.45
C PRO A 221 12.09 -13.77 1.55
N GLY A 222 11.92 -15.09 1.43
CA GLY A 222 10.61 -15.73 1.54
C GLY A 222 10.00 -15.57 2.94
N LEU A 223 10.83 -15.72 3.96
CA LEU A 223 10.44 -15.52 5.36
C LEU A 223 10.15 -14.05 5.67
N LEU A 224 10.97 -13.12 5.15
CA LEU A 224 10.69 -11.68 5.25
C LEU A 224 9.36 -11.28 4.61
N ARG A 225 9.05 -11.86 3.44
CA ARG A 225 7.75 -11.68 2.78
C ARG A 225 6.61 -12.12 3.70
N GLN A 226 6.69 -13.33 4.25
CA GLN A 226 5.64 -13.85 5.15
C GLN A 226 5.49 -13.00 6.43
N ALA A 227 6.60 -12.59 7.04
CA ALA A 227 6.57 -11.69 8.19
C ALA A 227 5.88 -10.37 7.83
N ALA A 228 6.29 -9.72 6.73
CA ALA A 228 5.71 -8.46 6.30
C ALA A 228 4.20 -8.56 6.00
N ALA A 229 3.73 -9.71 5.49
CA ALA A 229 2.29 -9.99 5.36
C ALA A 229 1.57 -9.93 6.72
N ALA A 230 2.17 -10.54 7.74
CA ALA A 230 1.61 -10.57 9.09
C ALA A 230 1.51 -9.17 9.71
N TYR A 231 2.57 -8.35 9.59
CA TYR A 231 2.54 -6.95 10.02
C TYR A 231 1.49 -6.13 9.26
N THR A 232 1.38 -6.29 7.94
CA THR A 232 0.45 -5.52 7.12
C THR A 232 -1.01 -5.75 7.55
N ARG A 233 -1.37 -6.98 7.96
CA ARG A 233 -2.68 -7.29 8.53
C ARG A 233 -2.95 -6.52 9.83
N LEU A 234 -1.95 -6.41 10.71
CA LEU A 234 -2.07 -5.66 11.97
C LEU A 234 -2.13 -4.15 11.74
N LEU A 235 -1.46 -3.65 10.70
CA LEU A 235 -1.42 -2.23 10.35
C LEU A 235 -2.71 -1.75 9.67
N GLN A 236 -3.45 -2.63 8.99
CA GLN A 236 -4.64 -2.29 8.22
C GLN A 236 -5.71 -1.46 8.97
N PRO A 237 -6.07 -1.76 10.23
CA PRO A 237 -7.03 -0.95 10.98
C PRO A 237 -6.45 0.33 11.59
N LEU A 238 -5.13 0.55 11.53
CA LEU A 238 -4.45 1.63 12.23
C LEU A 238 -4.37 2.91 11.39
N GLN A 239 -4.38 4.07 12.07
CA GLN A 239 -4.24 5.38 11.44
C GLN A 239 -2.88 5.98 11.78
N PHE A 240 -2.03 6.11 10.76
CA PHE A 240 -0.68 6.67 10.87
C PHE A 240 -0.19 7.17 9.51
N ASP A 241 0.75 8.10 9.54
CA ASP A 241 1.35 8.70 8.36
C ASP A 241 2.50 7.84 7.83
N ARG A 242 3.29 7.24 8.73
CA ARG A 242 4.54 6.55 8.36
C ARG A 242 4.92 5.41 9.31
N LEU A 243 5.82 4.53 8.87
CA LEU A 243 6.41 3.48 9.69
C LEU A 243 7.69 3.98 10.37
N ALA A 244 7.97 3.50 11.59
CA ALA A 244 9.23 3.74 12.30
C ALA A 244 9.84 2.41 12.75
N ALA A 245 10.86 1.90 12.06
CA ALA A 245 11.44 0.61 12.38
C ALA A 245 12.66 0.71 13.29
N VAL A 246 12.71 -0.09 14.35
CA VAL A 246 13.82 -0.05 15.32
C VAL A 246 15.01 -0.90 14.84
N PRO A 247 16.23 -0.35 14.75
CA PRO A 247 17.39 -1.13 14.33
C PRO A 247 17.86 -2.18 15.36
N TYR A 248 18.41 -3.33 14.94
CA TYR A 248 18.74 -3.72 13.56
C TYR A 248 17.76 -4.74 12.97
N ALA A 249 17.22 -5.65 13.79
CA ALA A 249 16.36 -6.74 13.33
C ALA A 249 15.08 -6.18 12.68
N ALA A 250 14.39 -5.28 13.40
CA ALA A 250 13.15 -4.72 12.91
C ALA A 250 13.34 -3.72 11.77
N LEU A 251 14.54 -3.16 11.54
CA LEU A 251 14.81 -2.33 10.36
C LEU A 251 14.71 -3.15 9.07
N THR A 252 15.25 -4.38 9.05
CA THR A 252 15.13 -5.28 7.89
C THR A 252 13.67 -5.68 7.67
N ILE A 253 12.96 -6.05 8.75
CA ILE A 253 11.55 -6.42 8.69
C ILE A 253 10.71 -5.23 8.24
N GLY A 254 10.89 -4.08 8.88
CA GLY A 254 10.19 -2.82 8.61
C GLY A 254 10.40 -2.31 7.19
N THR A 255 11.56 -2.59 6.57
CA THR A 255 11.78 -2.33 5.15
C THR A 255 10.88 -3.20 4.28
N ALA A 256 10.77 -4.50 4.57
CA ALA A 256 9.85 -5.39 3.86
C ALA A 256 8.37 -4.99 4.09
N VAL A 257 8.03 -4.56 5.30
CA VAL A 257 6.69 -4.04 5.65
C VAL A 257 6.39 -2.74 4.89
N ALA A 258 7.35 -1.82 4.81
CA ALA A 258 7.20 -0.56 4.07
C ALA A 258 6.91 -0.79 2.59
N LEU A 259 7.60 -1.76 1.98
CA LEU A 259 7.34 -2.18 0.60
C LEU A 259 5.96 -2.83 0.43
N ALA A 260 5.52 -3.67 1.37
CA ALA A 260 4.20 -4.32 1.30
C ALA A 260 3.04 -3.34 1.53
N ALA A 261 3.17 -2.47 2.52
CA ALA A 261 2.13 -1.52 2.91
C ALA A 261 2.12 -0.24 2.06
N GLU A 262 3.10 -0.07 1.16
CA GLU A 262 3.35 1.16 0.40
C GLU A 262 3.40 2.40 1.32
N LYS A 263 4.09 2.27 2.46
CA LYS A 263 4.24 3.33 3.46
C LYS A 263 5.70 3.78 3.53
N PRO A 264 5.98 5.08 3.63
CA PRO A 264 7.34 5.53 3.85
C PRO A 264 7.86 5.03 5.21
N LEU A 265 9.18 5.00 5.37
CA LEU A 265 9.85 4.46 6.55
C LEU A 265 10.86 5.47 7.11
N VAL A 266 10.85 5.64 8.42
CA VAL A 266 11.93 6.27 9.20
C VAL A 266 12.51 5.26 10.19
N TYR A 267 13.67 5.56 10.76
CA TYR A 267 14.22 4.75 11.85
C TYR A 267 15.06 5.58 12.82
N PRO A 268 14.94 5.37 14.15
CA PRO A 268 15.84 5.99 15.11
C PRO A 268 17.23 5.36 15.00
N ARG A 269 18.28 6.18 15.13
CA ARG A 269 19.66 5.68 15.15
C ARG A 269 19.94 5.00 16.49
N LYS A 270 20.72 3.92 16.47
CA LYS A 270 21.20 3.26 17.69
C LYS A 270 22.30 4.05 18.40
N GLU A 271 23.11 4.78 17.64
CA GLU A 271 24.29 5.51 18.13
C GLU A 271 24.20 6.99 17.72
N ALA A 272 24.61 7.89 18.61
CA ALA A 272 24.67 9.32 18.34
C ALA A 272 25.88 9.64 17.44
N LYS A 273 25.69 10.53 16.46
CA LYS A 273 26.81 11.08 15.66
C LYS A 273 27.60 12.08 16.52
N GLY A 274 28.93 11.96 16.53
CA GLY A 274 29.82 12.97 17.13
C GLY A 274 29.94 14.27 16.31
N HIS A 275 29.61 14.25 15.01
CA HIS A 275 29.78 15.38 14.08
C HIS A 275 28.65 15.43 13.02
N GLY A 276 28.13 16.62 12.69
CA GLY A 276 27.06 16.85 11.71
C GLY A 276 25.80 17.53 12.28
N THR A 277 24.66 17.46 11.58
CA THR A 277 23.37 18.11 11.94
C THR A 277 22.70 17.56 13.22
N GLY A 278 23.29 16.57 13.89
CA GLY A 278 22.74 15.98 15.12
C GLY A 278 21.44 15.19 14.94
N GLN A 279 21.09 14.80 13.71
CA GLN A 279 19.87 14.04 13.45
C GLN A 279 19.91 12.64 14.11
N ILE A 280 18.93 12.37 14.97
CA ILE A 280 18.76 11.12 15.73
C ILE A 280 17.78 10.13 15.07
N VAL A 281 17.06 10.57 14.03
CA VAL A 281 16.14 9.77 13.21
C VAL A 281 16.50 9.96 11.75
N GLU A 282 16.54 8.85 11.01
CA GLU A 282 16.83 8.78 9.58
C GLU A 282 15.58 8.68 8.72
N GLY A 283 15.66 9.21 7.51
CA GLY A 283 14.56 9.29 6.55
C GLY A 283 13.81 10.64 6.60
N PRO A 284 13.11 11.03 5.52
CA PRO A 284 12.38 12.29 5.46
C PRO A 284 11.09 12.23 6.29
N PHE A 285 10.85 13.25 7.11
CA PHE A 285 9.60 13.43 7.85
C PHE A 285 9.31 14.90 8.18
N VAL A 286 8.05 15.16 8.52
CA VAL A 286 7.54 16.43 9.03
C VAL A 286 7.20 16.27 10.51
N ARG A 287 7.52 17.28 11.32
CA ARG A 287 7.15 17.31 12.74
C ARG A 287 5.62 17.25 12.91
N GLY A 288 5.17 16.48 13.89
CA GLY A 288 3.75 16.26 14.19
C GLY A 288 3.15 15.02 13.54
N GLU A 289 3.79 14.44 12.51
CA GLU A 289 3.32 13.21 11.88
C GLU A 289 3.27 12.04 12.88
N THR A 290 2.26 11.20 12.72
CA THR A 290 2.04 10.00 13.52
C THR A 290 2.73 8.80 12.90
N VAL A 291 3.51 8.05 13.68
CA VAL A 291 4.19 6.84 13.24
C VAL A 291 3.68 5.60 13.95
N ALA A 292 3.63 4.48 13.21
CA ALA A 292 3.50 3.15 13.78
C ALA A 292 4.91 2.55 13.96
N VAL A 293 5.26 2.19 15.19
CA VAL A 293 6.59 1.62 15.50
C VAL A 293 6.61 0.15 15.12
N ILE A 294 7.64 -0.27 14.38
CA ILE A 294 7.88 -1.66 14.00
C ILE A 294 9.08 -2.17 14.81
N GLU A 295 8.85 -3.21 15.60
CA GLU A 295 9.89 -3.93 16.35
C GLU A 295 9.77 -5.44 16.09
N ASP A 296 10.86 -6.20 16.15
CA ASP A 296 10.84 -7.62 15.81
C ASP A 296 10.12 -8.47 16.86
N LEU A 297 10.40 -8.24 18.14
CA LEU A 297 9.75 -8.89 19.26
C LEU A 297 9.69 -7.98 20.50
N VAL A 298 8.85 -8.32 21.47
CA VAL A 298 8.79 -7.61 22.75
C VAL A 298 8.93 -8.58 23.94
N THR A 299 9.72 -8.16 24.93
CA THR A 299 9.81 -8.78 26.27
C THR A 299 9.06 -7.92 27.28
N SER A 300 9.77 -7.06 28.01
CA SER A 300 9.21 -6.08 28.95
C SER A 300 8.87 -4.73 28.31
N GLY A 301 9.25 -4.50 27.04
CA GLY A 301 8.99 -3.24 26.32
C GLY A 301 10.04 -2.14 26.52
N GLY A 302 11.03 -2.31 27.41
CA GLY A 302 12.01 -1.27 27.73
C GLY A 302 12.86 -0.77 26.54
N SER A 303 13.21 -1.64 25.59
CA SER A 303 13.92 -1.23 24.36
C SER A 303 13.03 -0.37 23.46
N VAL A 304 11.77 -0.78 23.30
CA VAL A 304 10.77 -0.07 22.50
C VAL A 304 10.53 1.33 23.06
N LEU A 305 10.38 1.46 24.38
CA LEU A 305 10.15 2.76 25.03
C LEU A 305 11.30 3.76 24.77
N ARG A 306 12.57 3.30 24.81
CA ARG A 306 13.72 4.15 24.47
C ARG A 306 13.72 4.58 22.99
N ALA A 307 13.32 3.68 22.10
CA ALA A 307 13.18 4.02 20.68
C ALA A 307 12.05 5.05 20.47
N ILE A 308 10.92 4.90 21.17
CA ILE A 308 9.81 5.85 21.15
C ILE A 308 10.25 7.23 21.65
N GLU A 309 11.03 7.29 22.73
CA GLU A 309 11.57 8.55 23.25
C GLU A 309 12.44 9.28 22.21
N THR A 310 13.26 8.52 21.46
CA THR A 310 14.07 9.05 20.36
C THR A 310 13.20 9.62 19.23
N LEU A 311 12.13 8.92 18.86
CA LEU A 311 11.18 9.38 17.84
C LEU A 311 10.42 10.62 18.30
N ARG A 312 9.98 10.65 19.56
CA ARG A 312 9.25 11.79 20.15
C ARG A 312 10.11 13.04 20.28
N SER A 313 11.38 12.90 20.69
CA SER A 313 12.32 14.03 20.74
C SER A 313 12.64 14.61 19.36
N ALA A 314 12.55 13.80 18.29
CA ALA A 314 12.61 14.27 16.92
C ALA A 314 11.33 15.01 16.45
N GLY A 315 10.24 14.95 17.23
CA GLY A 315 8.97 15.62 16.97
C GLY A 315 7.92 14.75 16.28
N LEU A 316 8.04 13.42 16.33
CA LEU A 316 7.04 12.48 15.83
C LEU A 316 6.05 12.08 16.94
N THR A 317 4.81 11.78 16.55
CA THR A 317 3.79 11.25 17.45
C THR A 317 3.77 9.72 17.36
N VAL A 318 3.75 9.02 18.50
CA VAL A 318 3.65 7.55 18.54
C VAL A 318 2.40 7.15 19.30
N LYS A 319 1.63 6.20 18.75
CA LYS A 319 0.43 5.62 19.40
C LYS A 319 0.47 4.08 19.43
N ASP A 320 0.96 3.49 18.35
CA ASP A 320 0.88 2.06 18.11
C ASP A 320 2.28 1.47 17.90
N VAL A 321 2.53 0.35 18.58
CA VAL A 321 3.71 -0.50 18.44
C VAL A 321 3.25 -1.82 17.85
N VAL A 322 3.85 -2.25 16.75
CA VAL A 322 3.54 -3.50 16.07
C VAL A 322 4.75 -4.41 16.10
N VAL A 323 4.55 -5.65 16.54
CA VAL A 323 5.63 -6.65 16.68
C VAL A 323 5.26 -7.98 16.05
N LEU A 324 6.27 -8.77 15.68
CA LEU A 324 6.04 -10.11 15.17
C LEU A 324 5.68 -11.04 16.33
N ILE A 325 6.49 -11.02 17.40
CA ILE A 325 6.35 -11.95 18.53
C ILE A 325 6.25 -11.19 19.85
N ASP A 326 5.16 -11.41 20.57
CA ASP A 326 5.09 -11.09 22.00
C ASP A 326 5.59 -12.27 22.82
N ARG A 327 6.63 -12.05 23.63
CA ARG A 327 7.17 -13.08 24.54
C ARG A 327 6.31 -13.31 25.77
N GLU A 328 5.28 -12.49 25.99
CA GLU A 328 4.36 -12.55 27.13
C GLU A 328 5.08 -12.37 28.47
N GLN A 329 5.99 -11.39 28.53
CA GLN A 329 6.82 -11.07 29.70
C GLN A 329 6.58 -9.62 30.19
N GLY A 330 5.31 -9.18 30.20
CA GLY A 330 4.88 -7.87 30.70
C GLY A 330 4.97 -6.70 29.71
N GLY A 331 5.40 -6.96 28.46
CA GLY A 331 5.53 -5.94 27.42
C GLY A 331 4.24 -5.18 27.07
N PRO A 332 3.12 -5.87 26.80
CA PRO A 332 1.83 -5.21 26.53
C PRO A 332 1.41 -4.26 27.66
N GLU A 333 1.52 -4.69 28.91
CA GLU A 333 1.11 -3.94 30.10
C GLU A 333 1.98 -2.70 30.29
N ASN A 334 3.32 -2.86 30.24
CA ASN A 334 4.26 -1.76 30.41
C ASN A 334 4.10 -0.69 29.31
N LEU A 335 3.83 -1.11 28.07
CA LEU A 335 3.56 -0.17 26.97
C LEU A 335 2.23 0.56 27.17
N ALA A 336 1.20 -0.14 27.63
CA ALA A 336 -0.12 0.45 27.91
C ALA A 336 -0.05 1.47 29.05
N GLU A 337 0.68 1.19 30.14
CA GLU A 337 0.93 2.14 31.23
C GLU A 337 1.65 3.41 30.75
N ALA A 338 2.55 3.27 29.78
CA ALA A 338 3.23 4.39 29.13
C ALA A 338 2.37 5.10 28.05
N GLY A 339 1.13 4.64 27.80
CA GLY A 339 0.18 5.25 26.87
C GLY A 339 0.27 4.75 25.42
N TYR A 340 0.88 3.59 25.18
CA TYR A 340 1.05 3.00 23.85
C TYR A 340 0.28 1.68 23.71
N ARG A 341 -0.23 1.40 22.51
CA ARG A 341 -0.93 0.14 22.21
C ARG A 341 0.01 -0.81 21.48
N LEU A 342 0.15 -2.02 22.01
CA LEU A 342 0.91 -3.09 21.36
C LEU A 342 -0.01 -3.97 20.49
N HIS A 343 0.46 -4.30 19.30
CA HIS A 343 -0.18 -5.24 18.37
C HIS A 343 0.83 -6.32 18.00
N ALA A 344 0.57 -7.58 18.39
CA ALA A 344 1.48 -8.70 18.13
C ALA A 344 0.88 -9.68 17.10
N ALA A 345 1.70 -10.16 16.17
CA ALA A 345 1.24 -11.12 15.17
C ALA A 345 1.08 -12.54 15.73
N MET A 346 1.90 -12.90 16.73
CA MET A 346 1.80 -14.13 17.49
C MET A 346 2.32 -13.93 18.92
N THR A 347 1.82 -14.74 19.84
CA THR A 347 2.33 -14.85 21.22
C THR A 347 3.25 -16.05 21.35
N MET A 348 4.10 -16.06 22.38
CA MET A 348 4.96 -17.20 22.64
C MET A 348 4.16 -18.46 22.98
N THR A 349 3.01 -18.33 23.63
CA THR A 349 2.06 -19.44 23.84
C THR A 349 1.61 -20.04 22.51
N LEU A 350 1.19 -19.22 21.54
CA LEU A 350 0.80 -19.71 20.20
C LEU A 350 1.96 -20.39 19.47
N VAL A 351 3.19 -19.88 19.63
CA VAL A 351 4.41 -20.48 19.08
C VAL A 351 4.61 -21.89 19.66
N VAL A 352 4.59 -22.04 20.99
CA VAL A 352 4.79 -23.32 21.66
C VAL A 352 3.71 -24.33 21.26
N GLU A 353 2.44 -23.91 21.24
CA GLU A 353 1.32 -24.78 20.86
C GLU A 353 1.46 -25.27 19.42
N THR A 354 1.72 -24.36 18.48
CA THR A 354 1.87 -24.70 17.05
C THR A 354 3.01 -25.71 16.84
N LEU A 355 4.16 -25.48 17.47
CA LEU A 355 5.32 -26.36 17.32
C LEU A 355 5.12 -27.71 17.99
N THR A 356 4.38 -27.75 19.11
CA THR A 356 3.99 -29.01 19.77
C THR A 356 3.06 -29.82 18.87
N THR A 357 2.02 -29.19 18.32
CA THR A 357 1.08 -29.85 17.39
C THR A 357 1.76 -30.36 16.12
N ALA A 358 2.77 -29.64 15.62
CA ALA A 358 3.54 -30.05 14.45
C ALA A 358 4.65 -31.08 14.73
N GLY A 359 4.78 -31.54 15.99
CA GLY A 359 5.83 -32.50 16.39
C GLY A 359 7.25 -31.93 16.34
N ARG A 360 7.41 -30.59 16.39
CA ARG A 360 8.70 -29.91 16.47
C ARG A 360 9.19 -29.74 17.92
N LEU A 361 8.30 -29.90 18.90
CA LEU A 361 8.62 -29.92 20.33
C LEU A 361 8.12 -31.21 20.97
N SER A 362 8.90 -31.78 21.90
CA SER A 362 8.42 -32.86 22.77
C SER A 362 7.44 -32.32 23.82
N SER A 363 6.60 -33.21 24.37
CA SER A 363 5.68 -32.85 25.46
C SER A 363 6.41 -32.29 26.69
N GLU A 364 7.61 -32.79 26.98
CA GLU A 364 8.46 -32.31 28.08
C GLU A 364 8.98 -30.90 27.82
N GLN A 365 9.50 -30.64 26.61
CA GLN A 365 9.95 -29.30 26.22
C GLN A 365 8.81 -28.29 26.26
N SER A 366 7.63 -28.67 25.75
CA SER A 366 6.42 -27.84 25.76
C SER A 366 6.01 -27.49 27.19
N ALA A 367 6.00 -28.46 28.11
CA ALA A 367 5.69 -28.24 29.51
C ALA A 367 6.69 -27.30 30.20
N ALA A 368 8.00 -27.51 29.99
CA ALA A 368 9.04 -26.65 30.55
C ALA A 368 8.91 -25.19 30.08
N LEU A 369 8.59 -24.98 28.80
CA LEU A 369 8.37 -23.66 28.22
C LEU A 369 7.14 -22.96 28.81
N LYS A 370 6.03 -23.68 28.98
CA LYS A 370 4.82 -23.12 29.63
C LYS A 370 5.09 -22.69 31.07
N THR A 371 5.84 -23.48 31.82
CA THR A 371 6.28 -23.13 33.18
C THR A 371 7.16 -21.87 33.16
N TYR A 372 8.15 -21.81 32.28
CA TYR A 372 9.02 -20.65 32.12
C TYR A 372 8.25 -19.36 31.79
N LEU A 373 7.26 -19.43 30.88
CA LEU A 373 6.43 -18.28 30.51
C LEU A 373 5.57 -17.78 31.69
N THR A 374 5.09 -18.69 32.54
CA THR A 374 4.31 -18.33 33.72
C THR A 374 5.20 -17.63 34.75
N GLN A 375 6.40 -18.16 35.00
CA GLN A 375 7.37 -17.60 35.95
C GLN A 375 7.98 -16.27 35.48
N SER A 376 8.05 -16.02 34.17
CA SER A 376 8.61 -14.79 33.61
C SER A 376 7.63 -13.61 33.56
N LYS A 377 6.38 -13.81 33.98
CA LYS A 377 5.36 -12.75 34.12
C LYS A 377 5.40 -12.07 35.50
N GLU A 378 5.95 -12.75 36.50
CA GLU A 378 6.20 -12.25 37.86
C GLU A 378 7.56 -11.54 37.92
#